data_AF-A0AAQ0E6H9-F1
#
_entry.id   AF-A0AAQ0E6H9-F1
#
_cell.length_a   1.000
_cell.length_b   1.000
_cell.length_c   1.000
_cell.angle_alpha   90.00
_cell.angle_beta   90.00
_cell.angle_gamma   90.00
#
_symmetry.space_group_name_H-M   'P 1'
#
loop_
_entity.id
_entity.type
_entity.pdbx_description
1 polymer ?
#
loop_
_entity_poly.entity_id
_entity_poly.type
_entity_poly.pdbx_seq_one_letter_code
_entity_poly.pdbx_strand_id
1 'polypeptide(L)'
;MTQAQLTVWRNRLLSDWAQVRETLIGQLKACRRDEWAEKLDHCEQDQLVELTSRLDLPKVEQSVAHLKRIDAALCQMDLGLYGLCSDCEEPLAIESLELDPTLQRCPRCEARYRKGFHAHEL
;
A
#
# COMPACT_ATOMS: atom_id res chain seq x y z
N MET A 1 -16.09 12.81 -5.81
CA MET A 1 -14.96 13.24 -4.95
C MET A 1 -14.61 14.67 -5.29
N THR A 2 -14.28 15.49 -4.29
CA THR A 2 -13.80 16.87 -4.51
C THR A 2 -12.27 16.91 -4.52
N GLN A 3 -11.70 17.95 -5.15
CA GLN A 3 -10.25 18.17 -5.15
C GLN A 3 -9.69 18.37 -3.74
N ALA A 4 -10.48 18.96 -2.83
CA ALA A 4 -10.11 19.11 -1.43
C ALA A 4 -10.00 17.76 -0.69
N GLN A 5 -10.92 16.82 -0.94
CA GLN A 5 -10.87 15.48 -0.36
C GLN A 5 -9.63 14.71 -0.82
N LEU A 6 -9.31 14.78 -2.12
CA LEU A 6 -8.13 14.14 -2.68
C LEU A 6 -6.84 14.66 -2.03
N THR A 7 -6.71 15.97 -1.85
CA THR A 7 -5.53 16.56 -1.18
C THR A 7 -5.39 16.08 0.26
N VAL A 8 -6.50 15.99 1.02
CA VAL A 8 -6.49 15.50 2.40
C VAL A 8 -6.05 14.04 2.45
N TRP A 9 -6.62 13.18 1.60
CA TRP A 9 -6.24 11.77 1.56
C TRP A 9 -4.81 11.56 1.07
N ARG A 10 -4.36 12.33 0.07
CA ARG A 10 -2.97 12.29 -0.41
C ARG A 10 -1.99 12.61 0.72
N ASN A 11 -2.23 13.67 1.49
CA ASN A 11 -1.38 14.04 2.62
C ASN A 11 -1.37 12.96 3.71
N ARG A 12 -2.52 12.34 3.98
CA ARG A 12 -2.62 11.21 4.92
C ARG A 12 -1.78 10.03 4.42
N LEU A 13 -1.91 9.64 3.15
CA LEU A 13 -1.13 8.55 2.55
C LEU A 13 0.37 8.81 2.61
N LEU A 14 0.83 10.03 2.37
CA LEU A 14 2.25 10.40 2.47
C LEU A 14 2.76 10.33 3.92
N SER A 15 1.95 10.74 4.89
CA SER A 15 2.27 10.58 6.31
C SER A 15 2.34 9.11 6.71
N ASP A 16 1.35 8.31 6.29
CA ASP A 16 1.29 6.88 6.55
C ASP A 16 2.49 6.16 5.91
N TRP A 17 2.90 6.56 4.71
CA TRP A 17 4.09 6.02 4.03
C TRP A 17 5.35 6.23 4.87
N ALA A 18 5.57 7.45 5.38
CA ALA A 18 6.74 7.77 6.19
C ALA A 18 6.77 6.93 7.48
N GLN A 19 5.62 6.76 8.15
CA GLN A 19 5.50 5.96 9.37
C GLN A 19 5.74 4.46 9.13
N VAL A 20 5.13 3.90 8.07
CA VAL A 20 5.28 2.48 7.76
C VAL A 20 6.71 2.18 7.29
N ARG A 21 7.34 3.11 6.55
CA ARG A 21 8.75 3.00 6.16
C ARG A 21 9.69 2.98 7.37
N GLU A 22 9.49 3.88 8.34
CA GLU A 22 10.28 3.88 9.58
C GLU A 22 10.09 2.57 10.36
N THR A 23 8.85 2.09 10.45
CA THR A 23 8.53 0.80 11.08
C THR A 23 9.25 -0.35 10.38
N LEU A 24 9.22 -0.39 9.05
CA LEU A 24 9.90 -1.39 8.23
C LEU A 24 11.43 -1.37 8.46
N ILE A 25 12.04 -0.18 8.46
CA ILE A 25 13.47 0.00 8.77
C ILE A 25 13.80 -0.57 10.16
N GLY A 26 12.97 -0.28 11.17
CA GLY A 26 13.12 -0.84 12.51
C GLY A 26 13.02 -2.36 12.55
N GLN A 27 12.04 -2.95 11.86
CA GLN A 27 11.88 -4.40 11.75
C GLN A 27 13.07 -5.07 11.06
N LEU A 28 13.64 -4.44 10.02
CA LEU A 28 14.81 -4.94 9.31
C LEU A 28 16.07 -4.91 10.19
N LYS A 29 16.31 -3.81 10.92
CA LYS A 29 17.40 -3.73 11.91
C LYS A 29 17.25 -4.81 12.98
N ALA A 30 16.04 -5.03 13.49
CA ALA A 30 15.77 -6.09 14.46
C ALA A 30 16.04 -7.51 13.92
N CYS A 31 15.93 -7.71 12.60
CA CYS A 31 16.25 -8.97 11.92
C CYS A 31 17.71 -9.04 11.43
N ARG A 32 18.57 -8.07 11.80
CA ARG A 32 19.96 -7.93 11.33
C ARG A 32 20.08 -7.84 9.81
N ARG A 33 19.15 -7.12 9.19
CA ARG A 33 19.14 -6.78 7.75
C ARG A 33 19.47 -5.31 7.55
N ASP A 34 20.59 -4.86 8.12
CA ASP A 34 21.01 -3.46 8.11
C ASP A 34 21.21 -2.92 6.69
N GLU A 35 21.73 -3.74 5.76
CA GLU A 35 21.87 -3.39 4.34
C GLU A 35 20.53 -2.97 3.68
N TRP A 36 19.43 -3.60 4.10
CA TRP A 36 18.10 -3.31 3.58
C TRP A 36 17.50 -2.08 4.26
N ALA A 37 17.76 -1.94 5.56
CA ALA A 37 17.36 -0.78 6.34
C ALA A 37 18.00 0.50 5.78
N GLU A 38 19.29 0.47 5.45
CA GLU A 38 20.01 1.60 4.85
C GLU A 38 19.49 1.95 3.45
N LYS A 39 19.21 0.95 2.61
CA LYS A 39 18.63 1.16 1.28
C LYS A 39 17.25 1.81 1.37
N LEU A 40 16.41 1.35 2.29
CA LEU A 40 15.09 1.93 2.49
C LEU A 40 15.16 3.33 3.10
N ASP A 41 16.18 3.63 3.92
CA ASP A 41 16.38 4.97 4.50
C ASP A 41 16.72 6.06 3.46
N HIS A 42 17.24 5.65 2.29
CA HIS A 42 17.55 6.55 1.18
C HIS A 42 16.63 6.38 -0.04
N CYS A 43 15.62 5.50 0.04
CA CYS A 43 14.75 5.25 -1.11
C CYS A 43 13.68 6.34 -1.28
N GLU A 44 13.42 6.68 -2.53
CA GLU A 44 12.24 7.44 -2.95
C GLU A 44 11.02 6.50 -3.06
N GLN A 45 9.82 7.07 -3.15
CA GLN A 45 8.58 6.31 -3.25
C GLN A 45 8.59 5.33 -4.44
N ASP A 46 8.94 5.78 -5.64
CA ASP A 46 8.95 4.95 -6.86
C ASP A 46 9.92 3.76 -6.81
N GLN A 47 10.93 3.80 -5.95
CA GLN A 47 11.93 2.72 -5.80
C GLN A 47 11.46 1.64 -4.82
N LEU A 48 10.41 1.90 -4.04
CA LEU A 48 10.01 1.06 -2.92
C LEU A 48 9.49 -0.31 -3.35
N VAL A 49 8.68 -0.37 -4.41
CA VAL A 49 8.14 -1.64 -4.90
C VAL A 49 9.27 -2.57 -5.34
N GLU A 50 10.25 -2.04 -6.07
CA GLU A 50 11.40 -2.82 -6.53
C GLU A 50 12.25 -3.29 -5.35
N LEU A 51 12.61 -2.41 -4.43
CA LEU A 51 13.40 -2.76 -3.25
C LEU A 51 12.69 -3.82 -2.41
N THR A 52 11.39 -3.65 -2.15
CA THR A 52 10.63 -4.57 -1.30
C THR A 52 10.25 -5.88 -1.99
N SER A 53 10.31 -5.97 -3.32
CA SER A 53 10.01 -7.22 -4.06
C SER A 53 10.94 -8.38 -3.71
N ARG A 54 12.16 -8.08 -3.25
CA ARG A 54 13.19 -9.06 -2.90
C ARG A 54 13.24 -9.34 -1.39
N LEU A 55 12.40 -8.67 -0.60
CA LEU A 55 12.29 -8.86 0.85
C LEU A 55 11.31 -10.00 1.14
N ASP A 56 11.82 -11.24 1.15
CA ASP A 56 11.06 -12.43 1.54
C ASP A 56 11.23 -12.70 3.03
N LEU A 57 10.57 -11.90 3.86
CA LEU A 57 10.65 -11.98 5.32
C LEU A 57 9.24 -11.83 5.92
N PRO A 58 8.70 -12.86 6.60
CA PRO A 58 7.35 -12.82 7.18
C PRO A 58 7.16 -11.67 8.18
N LYS A 59 8.22 -11.28 8.88
CA LYS A 59 8.20 -10.17 9.86
C LYS A 59 7.95 -8.79 9.24
N VAL A 60 8.26 -8.61 7.96
CA VAL A 60 8.11 -7.32 7.27
C VAL A 60 7.05 -7.34 6.17
N GLU A 61 6.52 -8.52 5.86
CA GLU A 61 5.54 -8.73 4.80
C GLU A 61 4.34 -7.78 4.92
N GLN A 62 3.80 -7.62 6.13
CA GLN A 62 2.66 -6.72 6.38
C GLN A 62 3.01 -5.25 6.08
N SER A 63 4.18 -4.78 6.54
CA SER A 63 4.66 -3.41 6.30
C SER A 63 4.90 -3.18 4.80
N VAL A 64 5.52 -4.15 4.13
CA VAL A 64 5.75 -4.13 2.68
C VAL A 64 4.43 -4.09 1.91
N ALA A 65 3.48 -4.95 2.26
CA ALA A 65 2.16 -4.99 1.63
C ALA A 65 1.41 -3.66 1.83
N HIS A 66 1.51 -3.06 3.01
CA HIS A 66 0.90 -1.76 3.29
C HIS A 66 1.54 -0.64 2.45
N LEU A 67 2.87 -0.57 2.38
CA LEU A 67 3.56 0.41 1.53
C LEU A 67 3.18 0.28 0.06
N LYS A 68 3.06 -0.95 -0.46
CA LYS A 68 2.59 -1.20 -1.83
C LYS A 68 1.16 -0.70 -2.07
N ARG A 69 0.27 -0.84 -1.08
CA ARG A 69 -1.11 -0.33 -1.17
C ARG A 69 -1.15 1.20 -1.17
N ILE A 70 -0.33 1.84 -0.33
CA ILE A 70 -0.20 3.31 -0.29
C ILE A 70 0.32 3.82 -1.64
N ASP A 71 1.38 3.20 -2.14
CA ASP A 71 1.99 3.56 -3.41
C ASP A 71 0.98 3.48 -4.56
N ALA A 72 0.30 2.35 -4.67
CA ALA A 72 -0.68 2.15 -5.72
C ALA A 72 -1.89 3.11 -5.60
N ALA A 73 -2.31 3.49 -4.39
CA ALA A 73 -3.33 4.52 -4.19
C ALA A 73 -2.84 5.92 -4.66
N LEU A 74 -1.60 6.28 -4.35
CA LEU A 74 -0.99 7.54 -4.80
C LEU A 74 -0.84 7.59 -6.33
N CYS A 75 -0.39 6.49 -6.96
CA CYS A 75 -0.35 6.38 -8.42
C CYS A 75 -1.75 6.52 -9.04
N GLN A 76 -2.78 5.90 -8.45
CA GLN A 76 -4.16 6.06 -8.92
C GLN A 76 -4.64 7.52 -8.82
N MET A 77 -4.23 8.25 -7.78
CA MET A 77 -4.54 9.69 -7.66
C MET A 77 -3.87 10.48 -8.78
N ASP A 78 -2.61 10.20 -9.10
CA ASP A 78 -1.86 10.89 -10.15
C ASP A 78 -2.38 10.57 -11.56
N LEU A 79 -2.90 9.37 -11.77
CA LEU A 79 -3.56 8.96 -13.01
C LEU A 79 -5.02 9.44 -13.12
N GLY A 80 -5.59 10.02 -12.05
CA GLY A 80 -7.00 10.41 -12.01
C GLY A 80 -7.99 9.23 -11.93
N LEU A 81 -7.51 8.03 -11.58
CA LEU A 81 -8.29 6.80 -11.45
C LEU A 81 -8.65 6.46 -9.99
N TYR A 82 -8.22 7.29 -9.04
CA TYR A 82 -8.50 7.07 -7.63
C TYR A 82 -10.00 7.04 -7.34
N GLY A 83 -10.40 6.13 -6.44
CA GLY A 83 -11.79 5.91 -6.09
C GLY A 83 -12.55 4.96 -7.04
N LEU A 84 -11.85 4.30 -7.97
CA LEU A 84 -12.40 3.19 -8.75
C LEU A 84 -11.78 1.86 -8.29
N CYS A 85 -12.58 0.80 -8.34
CA CYS A 85 -12.10 -0.55 -8.07
C CYS A 85 -11.13 -1.01 -9.17
N SER A 86 -9.96 -1.51 -8.79
CA SER A 86 -8.93 -1.97 -9.73
C SER A 86 -9.33 -3.21 -10.57
N ASP A 87 -10.36 -3.96 -10.18
CA ASP A 87 -10.78 -5.18 -10.89
C ASP A 87 -12.04 -5.00 -11.75
N CYS A 88 -12.97 -4.11 -11.36
CA CYS A 88 -14.27 -3.96 -12.02
C CYS A 88 -14.61 -2.52 -12.37
N GLU A 89 -13.72 -1.57 -12.09
CA GLU A 89 -13.83 -0.15 -12.43
C GLU A 89 -15.06 0.55 -11.82
N GLU A 90 -15.80 -0.12 -10.93
CA GLU A 90 -16.93 0.45 -10.20
C GLU A 90 -16.43 1.47 -9.16
N PRO A 91 -17.16 2.58 -8.95
CA PRO A 91 -16.82 3.55 -7.90
C PRO A 91 -16.79 2.93 -6.51
N LEU A 92 -15.74 3.23 -5.77
CA LEU A 92 -15.60 2.89 -4.36
C LEU A 92 -16.42 3.87 -3.51
N ALA A 93 -17.02 3.36 -2.44
CA ALA A 93 -17.78 4.20 -1.51
C ALA A 93 -16.84 5.20 -0.83
N ILE A 94 -17.23 6.48 -0.84
CA ILE A 94 -16.46 7.57 -0.21
C ILE A 94 -16.23 7.27 1.27
N GLU A 95 -17.25 6.79 1.97
CA GLU A 95 -17.18 6.39 3.38
C GLU A 95 -16.10 5.33 3.62
N SER A 96 -15.90 4.41 2.67
CA SER A 96 -14.83 3.41 2.75
C SER A 96 -13.44 4.01 2.54
N LEU A 97 -13.30 4.97 1.62
CA LEU A 97 -12.04 5.68 1.37
C LEU A 97 -11.67 6.65 2.51
N GLU A 98 -12.66 7.19 3.23
CA GLU A 98 -12.43 7.99 4.43
C GLU A 98 -11.87 7.14 5.58
N LEU A 99 -12.37 5.90 5.71
CA LEU A 99 -11.84 4.93 6.67
C LEU A 99 -10.43 4.46 6.26
N ASP A 100 -10.29 3.99 5.04
CA ASP A 100 -9.05 3.46 4.48
C ASP A 100 -8.77 4.03 3.06
N PRO A 101 -7.89 5.05 2.94
CA PRO A 101 -7.54 5.64 1.65
C PRO A 101 -6.66 4.73 0.78
N THR A 102 -6.22 3.57 1.30
CA THR A 102 -5.42 2.59 0.53
C THR A 102 -6.29 1.53 -0.15
N LEU A 103 -7.62 1.67 -0.06
CA LEU A 103 -8.57 0.68 -0.56
C LEU A 103 -8.58 0.67 -2.10
N GLN A 104 -8.19 -0.46 -2.67
CA GLN A 104 -8.05 -0.62 -4.13
C GLN A 104 -9.21 -1.38 -4.78
N ARG A 105 -9.98 -2.11 -3.98
CA ARG A 105 -11.01 -3.05 -4.47
C ARG A 105 -12.32 -2.82 -3.77
N CYS A 106 -13.43 -2.95 -4.50
CA CYS A 106 -14.75 -2.97 -3.88
C CYS A 106 -14.92 -4.24 -3.04
N PRO A 107 -15.82 -4.26 -2.04
CA PRO A 107 -16.02 -5.42 -1.16
C PRO A 107 -16.27 -6.74 -1.90
N ARG A 108 -16.94 -6.67 -3.05
CA ARG A 108 -17.19 -7.82 -3.92
C ARG A 108 -15.90 -8.40 -4.52
N CYS A 109 -15.03 -7.54 -5.06
CA CYS A 109 -13.78 -7.97 -5.67
C CYS A 109 -12.74 -8.37 -4.62
N GLU A 110 -12.69 -7.67 -3.48
CA GLU A 110 -11.86 -8.04 -2.32
C GLU A 110 -12.23 -9.44 -1.80
N ALA A 111 -13.53 -9.75 -1.69
CA ALA A 111 -13.97 -11.08 -1.28
C ALA A 111 -13.57 -12.19 -2.26
N ARG A 112 -13.53 -11.90 -3.57
CA ARG A 112 -13.06 -12.84 -4.60
C ARG A 112 -11.54 -13.03 -4.52
N TYR A 113 -10.80 -11.94 -4.36
CA TYR A 113 -9.34 -11.96 -4.24
C TYR A 113 -8.88 -12.80 -3.04
N ARG A 114 -9.48 -12.58 -1.86
CA ARG A 114 -9.17 -13.36 -0.65
C ARG A 114 -9.50 -14.85 -0.78
N LYS A 115 -10.61 -15.19 -1.45
CA LYS A 115 -10.98 -16.59 -1.70
C LYS A 115 -10.01 -17.31 -2.64
N GLY A 116 -9.43 -16.59 -3.60
CA GLY A 116 -8.38 -17.13 -4.50
C GLY A 116 -7.08 -17.48 -3.77
N PHE A 117 -6.75 -16.76 -2.70
CA PHE A 117 -5.57 -17.04 -1.87
C PHE A 117 -5.67 -18.36 -1.09
N HIS A 118 -6.88 -18.79 -0.71
CA HIS A 118 -7.09 -20.07 -0.02
C HIS A 118 -7.13 -21.30 -0.94
N ALA A 119 -7.04 -21.13 -2.26
CA ALA A 119 -7.04 -22.24 -3.21
C ALA A 119 -5.63 -22.80 -3.51
N HIS A 120 -4.56 -22.19 -2.99
CA HIS A 120 -3.17 -22.66 -3.14
C HIS A 120 -2.64 -23.34 -1.86
N GLU A 121 -3.49 -24.09 -1.16
CA GLU A 121 -3.08 -24.93 -0.01
C GLU A 121 -3.73 -26.33 -0.05
N LEU A 122 -3.86 -26.93 -1.24
CA LEU A 122 -4.22 -28.36 -1.40
C LEU A 122 -3.26 -29.07 -2.34
#